data_AF-A0A093Y7W9-F1
#
_entry.id   AF-A0A093Y7W9-F1
#
_cell.length_a   1.000
_cell.length_b   1.000
_cell.length_c   1.000
_cell.angle_alpha   90.00
_cell.angle_beta   90.00
_cell.angle_gamma   90.00
#
_symmetry.space_group_name_H-M   'P 1'
#
loop_
_entity.id
_entity.type
_entity.pdbx_description
1 polymer ?
#
loop_
_entity_poly.entity_id
_entity_poly.type
_entity_poly.pdbx_seq_one_letter_code
_entity_poly.pdbx_strand_id
1 'polypeptide(L)'
;MPISDEQKQAALKELESHLGKGTPAFIEKLTKTAADEGVYGDDVYECLIKSLAFIKDSETLINEKALPAAILRVLQHIDDTDSREGKN
;
A
#
# COMPACT_ATOMS: atom_id res chain seq x y z
N MET A 1 12.88 -1.55 -10.42
CA MET A 1 13.86 -0.49 -10.06
C MET A 1 13.72 -0.28 -8.57
N PRO A 2 14.81 -0.07 -7.82
CA PRO A 2 14.68 0.29 -6.40
C PRO A 2 13.89 1.59 -6.28
N ILE A 3 13.01 1.67 -5.29
CA ILE A 3 12.21 2.87 -5.05
C ILE A 3 13.12 3.92 -4.44
N SER A 4 13.13 5.11 -5.05
CA SER A 4 13.95 6.21 -4.56
C SER A 4 13.38 6.76 -3.24
N ASP A 5 14.24 7.25 -2.36
CA ASP A 5 13.82 7.85 -1.08
C ASP A 5 12.80 8.98 -1.26
N GLU A 6 12.91 9.76 -2.34
CA GLU A 6 11.93 10.79 -2.70
C GLU A 6 10.53 10.22 -2.95
N GLN A 7 10.44 9.06 -3.61
CA GLN A 7 9.16 8.39 -3.86
C GLN A 7 8.57 7.83 -2.56
N LYS A 8 9.41 7.27 -1.69
CA LYS A 8 9.00 6.81 -0.35
C LYS A 8 8.45 7.97 0.47
N GLN A 9 9.15 9.09 0.51
CA GLN A 9 8.70 10.28 1.24
C GLN A 9 7.43 10.89 0.66
N ALA A 10 7.28 10.92 -0.66
CA ALA A 10 6.05 11.39 -1.30
C ALA A 10 4.85 10.53 -0.91
N ALA A 11 4.99 9.21 -0.95
CA ALA A 11 3.94 8.26 -0.55
C ALA A 11 3.56 8.43 0.93
N LEU A 12 4.55 8.59 1.81
CA LEU A 12 4.32 8.81 3.24
C LEU A 12 3.61 10.14 3.52
N LYS A 13 3.97 11.22 2.80
CA LYS A 13 3.29 12.52 2.91
C LYS A 13 1.86 12.47 2.43
N GLU A 14 1.60 11.80 1.31
CA GLU A 14 0.23 11.64 0.80
C GLU A 14 -0.61 10.82 1.78
N LEU A 15 -0.06 9.72 2.28
CA LEU A 15 -0.69 8.92 3.34
C LEU A 15 -0.96 9.75 4.60
N GLU A 16 -0.02 10.61 5.01
CA GLU A 16 -0.19 11.52 6.15
C GLU A 16 -1.28 12.56 5.89
N SER A 17 -1.39 13.09 4.68
CA SER A 17 -2.48 14.00 4.31
C SER A 17 -3.85 13.36 4.47
N HIS A 18 -3.97 12.05 4.28
CA HIS A 18 -5.25 11.33 4.41
C HIS A 18 -5.53 10.78 5.82
N LEU A 19 -4.52 10.23 6.49
CA LEU A 19 -4.68 9.56 7.79
C LEU A 19 -4.33 10.46 8.97
N GLY A 20 -3.64 11.58 8.73
CA GLY A 20 -3.14 12.49 9.75
C GLY A 20 -2.33 11.75 10.82
N LYS A 21 -2.80 11.81 12.07
CA LYS A 21 -2.15 11.16 13.23
C LYS A 21 -2.22 9.62 13.19
N GLY A 22 -3.07 9.04 12.34
CA GLY A 22 -3.22 7.58 12.19
C GLY A 22 -2.13 6.93 11.34
N THR A 23 -1.36 7.72 10.61
CA THR A 23 -0.30 7.28 9.68
C THR A 23 0.71 6.32 10.28
N PRO A 24 1.37 6.60 11.43
CA PRO A 24 2.35 5.68 12.00
C PRO A 24 1.75 4.32 12.39
N ALA A 25 0.53 4.31 12.96
CA ALA A 25 -0.16 3.07 13.32
C ALA A 25 -0.56 2.27 12.08
N PHE A 26 -0.93 2.95 11.00
CA PHE A 26 -1.23 2.32 9.72
C PHE A 26 0.00 1.69 9.08
N ILE A 27 1.14 2.40 9.03
CA ILE A 27 2.40 1.89 8.46
C ILE A 27 2.87 0.67 9.26
N GLU A 28 2.77 0.70 10.59
CA GLU A 28 3.12 -0.46 11.41
C GLU A 28 2.26 -1.67 11.06
N LYS A 29 0.94 -1.47 10.93
CA LYS A 29 0.01 -2.54 10.54
C LYS A 29 0.28 -3.05 9.12
N LEU A 30 0.51 -2.14 8.18
CA LEU A 30 0.87 -2.45 6.79
C LEU A 30 2.13 -3.30 6.72
N THR A 31 3.18 -2.90 7.45
CA THR A 31 4.46 -3.59 7.48
C THR A 31 4.32 -4.98 8.10
N LYS A 32 3.51 -5.13 9.17
CA LYS A 32 3.23 -6.43 9.78
C LYS A 32 2.49 -7.35 8.80
N THR A 33 1.39 -6.87 8.20
CA THR A 33 0.63 -7.67 7.22
C THR A 33 1.47 -8.02 6.00
N ALA A 34 2.26 -7.08 5.48
CA ALA A 34 3.18 -7.37 4.38
C ALA A 34 4.21 -8.43 4.77
N ALA A 35 4.76 -8.35 5.99
CA ALA A 35 5.71 -9.34 6.50
C ALA A 35 5.11 -10.74 6.69
N ASP A 36 3.83 -10.85 7.08
CA ASP A 36 3.09 -12.12 7.15
C ASP A 36 2.94 -12.75 5.76
N GLU A 37 2.79 -11.92 4.71
CA GLU A 37 2.70 -12.34 3.30
C GLU A 37 4.08 -12.47 2.62
N GLY A 38 5.19 -12.34 3.36
CA GLY A 38 6.55 -12.47 2.81
C GLY A 38 7.05 -11.26 2.01
N VAL A 39 6.37 -10.12 2.09
CA VAL A 39 6.70 -8.86 1.41
C VAL A 39 7.53 -7.96 2.35
N TYR A 40 8.71 -7.52 1.91
CA TYR A 40 9.65 -6.79 2.76
C TYR A 40 10.29 -5.60 2.04
N GLY A 41 10.84 -4.66 2.82
CA GLY A 41 11.68 -3.58 2.31
C GLY A 41 10.96 -2.70 1.29
N ASP A 42 11.56 -2.55 0.11
CA ASP A 42 11.06 -1.68 -0.95
C ASP A 42 9.69 -2.14 -1.50
N ASP A 43 9.40 -3.43 -1.49
CA ASP A 43 8.13 -3.96 -2.03
C ASP A 43 6.91 -3.46 -1.23
N VAL A 44 7.08 -3.22 0.07
CA VAL A 44 6.05 -2.62 0.93
C VAL A 44 5.74 -1.19 0.47
N TYR A 45 6.77 -0.42 0.15
CA TYR A 45 6.61 0.93 -0.38
C TYR A 45 6.05 0.92 -1.80
N GLU A 46 6.39 -0.08 -2.62
CA GLU A 46 5.82 -0.24 -3.95
C GLU A 46 4.31 -0.49 -3.87
N CYS A 47 3.89 -1.39 -2.97
CA CYS A 47 2.50 -1.65 -2.68
C CYS A 47 1.77 -0.38 -2.21
N LEU A 48 2.37 0.37 -1.28
CA LEU A 48 1.80 1.62 -0.79
C LEU A 48 1.59 2.62 -1.93
N ILE A 49 2.61 2.83 -2.78
CA ILE A 49 2.55 3.78 -3.90
C ILE A 49 1.48 3.35 -4.90
N LYS A 50 1.44 2.07 -5.30
CA LYS A 50 0.43 1.55 -6.22
C LYS A 50 -0.98 1.68 -5.65
N SER A 51 -1.15 1.43 -4.35
CA SER A 51 -2.44 1.57 -3.68
C SER A 51 -2.89 3.03 -3.63
N LEU A 52 -2.00 3.96 -3.28
CA LEU A 52 -2.31 5.39 -3.30
C LEU A 52 -2.66 5.89 -4.71
N ALA A 53 -1.91 5.46 -5.73
CA ALA A 53 -2.19 5.78 -7.12
C ALA A 53 -3.55 5.23 -7.59
N PHE A 54 -3.87 3.97 -7.24
CA PHE A 54 -5.17 3.36 -7.54
C PHE A 54 -6.32 4.12 -6.88
N ILE A 55 -6.16 4.56 -5.63
CA ILE A 55 -7.19 5.30 -4.91
C ILE A 55 -7.35 6.71 -5.50
N LYS A 56 -6.25 7.36 -5.88
CA LYS A 56 -6.26 8.66 -6.57
C LYS A 56 -6.96 8.59 -7.93
N ASP A 57 -6.72 7.53 -8.71
CA ASP A 57 -7.44 7.29 -9.96
C ASP A 57 -8.91 6.95 -9.72
N SER A 58 -9.21 6.31 -8.58
CA SER A 58 -10.56 5.97 -8.13
C SER A 58 -11.30 7.12 -7.42
N GLU A 59 -11.00 8.38 -7.78
CA GLU A 59 -11.44 9.68 -7.19
C GLU A 59 -12.96 9.82 -6.86
N THR A 60 -13.78 8.82 -7.16
CA THR A 60 -15.24 8.79 -7.06
C THR A 60 -15.85 7.87 -6.00
N LEU A 61 -15.12 6.93 -5.37
CA LEU A 61 -15.79 5.87 -4.56
C LEU A 61 -15.24 5.61 -3.15
N ILE A 62 -14.05 6.08 -2.81
CA ILE A 62 -13.41 5.75 -1.53
C ILE A 62 -13.46 6.99 -0.63
N ASN A 63 -14.46 7.03 0.24
CA ASN A 63 -14.56 7.97 1.36
C ASN A 63 -13.21 7.96 2.12
N GLU A 64 -12.67 9.10 2.55
CA GLU A 64 -11.32 9.18 3.19
C GLU A 64 -11.15 8.19 4.36
N LYS A 65 -12.26 7.81 5.02
CA LYS A 65 -12.32 6.79 6.07
C LYS A 65 -12.08 5.35 5.60
N ALA A 66 -12.19 5.08 4.30
CA ALA A 66 -12.03 3.77 3.68
C ALA A 66 -10.64 3.58 3.04
N LEU A 67 -9.83 4.64 2.92
CA LEU A 67 -8.45 4.57 2.43
C LEU A 67 -7.61 3.48 3.13
N PRO A 68 -7.55 3.41 4.48
CA PRO A 68 -6.73 2.39 5.12
C PRO A 68 -7.26 0.96 4.86
N ALA A 69 -8.58 0.79 4.70
CA ALA A 69 -9.16 -0.50 4.35
C ALA A 69 -8.87 -0.91 2.89
N ALA A 70 -8.83 0.06 1.98
CA ALA A 70 -8.52 -0.18 0.56
C ALA A 70 -7.08 -0.64 0.36
N ILE A 71 -6.11 0.02 0.99
CA ILE A 71 -4.68 -0.36 0.91
C ILE A 71 -4.45 -1.77 1.49
N LEU A 72 -5.07 -2.08 2.63
CA LEU A 72 -5.04 -3.43 3.21
C LEU A 72 -5.64 -4.49 2.27
N ARG A 73 -6.69 -4.14 1.53
CA ARG A 73 -7.31 -5.03 0.55
C ARG A 73 -6.45 -5.26 -0.69
N VAL A 74 -5.70 -4.23 -1.12
CA VAL A 74 -4.72 -4.38 -2.19
C VAL A 74 -3.59 -5.32 -1.78
N LEU A 75 -3.08 -5.22 -0.54
CA LEU A 75 -2.10 -6.19 -0.01
C LEU A 75 -2.62 -7.63 -0.10
N GLN A 76 -3.87 -7.87 0.31
CA GLN A 76 -4.50 -9.20 0.22
C GLN A 76 -4.76 -9.69 -1.22
N HIS A 77 -4.68 -8.82 -2.22
CA HIS A 77 -4.84 -9.19 -3.63
C HIS A 77 -3.51 -9.37 -4.35
N ILE A 78 -2.41 -8.84 -3.83
CA ILE A 78 -1.08 -8.98 -4.46
C ILE A 78 -0.64 -10.46 -4.47
N ASP A 79 -1.05 -11.27 -3.49
CA ASP A 79 -0.81 -12.73 -3.46
C ASP A 79 -1.55 -13.49 -4.59
N ASP A 80 -2.78 -13.09 -4.97
CA ASP A 80 -3.57 -13.78 -6.02
C ASP A 80 -3.03 -13.51 -7.44
N THR A 81 -2.29 -12.40 -7.63
CA THR A 81 -1.69 -12.04 -8.93
C THR A 81 -0.32 -12.67 -9.19
N ASP A 82 0.44 -13.03 -8.15
CA ASP A 82 1.73 -13.76 -8.34
C ASP A 82 1.50 -15.28 -8.46
N SER A 83 0.43 -15.81 -7.84
CA SER A 83 0.04 -17.23 -7.95
C SER A 83 -0.52 -17.67 -9.31
N ARG A 84 -0.68 -16.78 -10.29
CA ARG A 84 -1.18 -17.12 -11.65
C ARG A 84 -0.13 -17.27 -12.74
N GLU A 85 1.17 -17.25 -12.41
CA GLU A 85 2.26 -17.60 -13.35
C GLU A 85 3.10 -18.80 -12.87
N GLY A 86 2.45 -19.80 -12.25
CA GLY A 86 3.15 -20.95 -11.67
C GLY A 86 2.39 -22.28 -11.74
N LYS A 87 1.60 -22.50 -12.79
CA LYS A 87 1.11 -23.85 -13.14
C LYS A 87 1.43 -24.16 -14.59
N ASN A 88 2.64 -24.66 -14.83
CA ASN A 88 2.85 -25.73 -15.79
C ASN A 88 4.12 -26.53 -15.48
#